data_AF-A0A959SYN3-F1
#
_entry.id   AF-A0A959SYN3-F1
#
_cell.length_a   1.000
_cell.length_b   1.000
_cell.length_c   1.000
_cell.angle_alpha   90.00
_cell.angle_beta   90.00
_cell.angle_gamma   90.00
#
_symmetry.space_group_name_H-M   'P 1'
#
loop_
_entity.id
_entity.type
_entity.pdbx_description
1 polymer ?
#
loop_
_entity_poly.entity_id
_entity_poly.type
_entity_poly.pdbx_seq_one_letter_code
_entity_poly.pdbx_strand_id
1 'polypeptide(L)' 'GFIAAHWDGTSETEDAIKEKTKATIRCIPIDNPQEEGKCILTGKPSVQRVLFARAY' A
#
# COMPACT_ATOMS: atom_id res chain seq x y z
N GLY A 1 12.12 -6.58 4.65
CA GLY A 1 12.33 -5.17 4.29
C GLY A 1 10.99 -4.45 4.30
N PHE A 2 11.01 -3.13 4.51
CA PHE A 2 9.82 -2.27 4.41
C PHE A 2 9.81 -1.59 3.05
N ILE A 3 8.63 -1.46 2.44
CA ILE A 3 8.43 -0.81 1.15
C ILE A 3 7.31 0.21 1.30
N ALA A 4 7.57 1.47 0.92
CA ALA A 4 6.54 2.48 0.84
C ALA A 4 5.93 2.46 -0.57
N ALA A 5 4.62 2.23 -0.66
CA ALA A 5 3.91 2.16 -1.95
C ALA A 5 2.52 2.78 -1.85
N HIS A 6 2.00 3.28 -2.98
CA HIS A 6 0.65 3.81 -3.06
C HIS A 6 -0.39 2.70 -2.96
N TRP A 7 -1.38 2.92 -2.09
CA TRP A 7 -2.50 2.02 -1.87
C TRP A 7 -3.82 2.78 -1.95
N ASP A 8 -4.80 2.14 -2.58
CA ASP A 8 -6.13 2.69 -2.87
C ASP A 8 -7.08 2.68 -1.65
N GLY A 9 -6.70 2.07 -0.52
CA GLY A 9 -7.58 1.95 0.65
C GLY A 9 -8.56 0.77 0.59
N THR A 10 -8.51 -0.03 -0.48
CA THR A 10 -9.42 -1.17 -0.70
C THR A 10 -8.84 -2.48 -0.20
N SER A 11 -9.67 -3.28 0.47
CA SER A 11 -9.32 -4.63 0.97
C SER A 11 -8.99 -5.61 -0.15
N GLU A 12 -9.65 -5.51 -1.31
CA GLU A 12 -9.33 -6.33 -2.50
C GLU A 12 -7.87 -6.14 -2.93
N THR A 13 -7.40 -4.90 -2.92
CA THR A 13 -6.00 -4.59 -3.26
C THR A 13 -5.06 -5.17 -2.21
N GLU A 14 -5.39 -5.04 -0.92
CA GLU A 14 -4.57 -5.62 0.16
C GLU A 14 -4.44 -7.13 0.02
N ASP A 15 -5.55 -7.83 -0.23
CA ASP A 15 -5.55 -9.29 -0.37
C ASP A 15 -4.76 -9.73 -1.60
N ALA A 16 -4.90 -9.01 -2.73
CA ALA A 16 -4.09 -9.24 -3.92
C ALA A 16 -2.58 -9.00 -3.69
N ILE A 17 -2.19 -7.97 -2.94
CA ILE A 17 -0.78 -7.73 -2.55
C ILE A 17 -0.28 -8.90 -1.70
N LYS A 18 -1.08 -9.32 -0.72
CA LYS A 18 -0.75 -10.40 0.19
C LYS A 18 -0.60 -11.73 -0.55
N GLU A 19 -1.47 -12.05 -1.49
CA GLU A 19 -1.39 -13.28 -2.27
C GLU A 19 -0.17 -13.27 -3.21
N LYS A 20 0.08 -12.17 -3.91
CA LYS A 20 1.19 -12.05 -4.89
C LYS A 20 2.57 -11.92 -4.25
N THR A 21 2.67 -11.18 -3.15
CA THR A 21 3.97 -10.76 -2.57
C THR A 21 4.19 -11.22 -1.14
N LYS A 22 3.16 -11.76 -0.48
CA LYS A 22 3.13 -12.04 0.96
C LYS A 22 3.39 -10.83 1.85
N ALA A 23 3.29 -9.62 1.30
CA ALA A 23 3.43 -8.38 2.04
C ALA A 23 2.07 -7.91 2.57
N THR A 24 2.06 -7.34 3.77
CA THR A 24 0.88 -6.73 4.39
C THR A 24 1.18 -5.30 4.82
N ILE A 25 0.14 -4.48 4.98
CA ILE A 25 0.26 -3.11 5.47
C ILE A 25 0.66 -3.17 6.94
N ARG A 26 1.77 -2.50 7.27
CA ARG A 26 2.30 -2.41 8.64
C ARG A 26 2.00 -1.07 9.29
N CYS A 27 2.02 0.01 8.50
CA CYS A 27 1.80 1.36 9.00
C CYS A 27 1.25 2.25 7.89
N ILE A 28 0.30 3.12 8.26
CA ILE A 28 -0.26 4.16 7.41
C ILE A 28 0.20 5.49 8.01
N PRO A 29 1.15 6.21 7.38
CA PRO A 29 1.69 7.43 7.94
C PRO A 29 0.68 8.58 7.84
N ILE A 30 0.11 8.98 8.98
CA ILE A 30 -0.97 10.00 9.06
C ILE A 30 -0.44 11.42 8.75
N ASP A 31 0.83 11.68 9.04
CA ASP A 31 1.48 13.01 8.91
C ASP A 31 2.39 13.11 7.68
N ASN A 32 2.09 12.36 6.62
CA ASN A 32 2.86 12.42 5.37
C ASN A 32 2.26 13.47 4.42
N PRO A 33 3.06 14.18 3.61
CA PRO A 33 2.51 14.97 2.50
C PRO A 33 1.58 14.08 1.66
N GLN A 34 0.34 14.55 1.50
CA GLN A 34 -0.66 13.88 0.67
C GLN A 34 -0.21 14.04 -0.77
N GLU A 35 0.35 12.96 -1.30
CA GLU A 35 0.87 12.90 -2.66
C GLU A 35 -0.11 12.07 -3.46
N GLU A 36 -0.86 12.74 -4.33
CA GLU A 36 -1.79 12.07 -5.24
C GLU A 36 -0.99 11.19 -6.19
N GLY A 37 -1.12 9.88 -5.99
CA GLY A 37 -0.46 8.87 -6.78
C GLY A 37 -1.45 7.87 -7.34
N LYS A 38 -0.90 6.78 -7.90
CA LYS A 38 -1.68 5.65 -8.38
C LYS A 38 -1.33 4.42 -7.59
N CYS A 39 -2.36 3.69 -7.17
CA CYS A 39 -2.20 2.40 -6.53
C CYS A 39 -1.36 1.46 -7.39
N ILE A 40 -0.39 0.79 -6.75
CA ILE A 40 0.57 -0.08 -7.44
C ILE A 40 -0.06 -1.27 -8.18
N LEU A 41 -1.30 -1.63 -7.82
CA LEU A 41 -1.98 -2.83 -8.32
C LEU A 41 -3.16 -2.50 -9.23
N THR A 42 -4.00 -1.56 -8.80
CA THR A 42 -5.25 -1.24 -9.50
C THR A 42 -5.15 0.00 -10.38
N GLY A 43 -4.08 0.81 -10.23
CA GLY A 43 -3.94 2.08 -10.93
C GLY A 43 -4.91 3.18 -10.48
N LYS A 44 -5.76 2.89 -9.49
CA LYS A 44 -6.72 3.84 -8.90
C LYS A 44 -6.00 4.98 -8.15
N PRO A 45 -6.64 6.15 -8.01
CA PRO A 45 -6.06 7.28 -7.29
C PRO A 45 -5.79 6.93 -5.82
N SER A 46 -4.62 7.28 -5.34
CA SER A 46 -4.19 7.05 -3.96
C SER A 46 -3.75 8.38 -3.36
N VAL A 47 -4.19 8.65 -2.14
CA VAL A 47 -3.97 9.94 -1.45
C VAL A 47 -2.59 10.00 -0.78
N GLN A 48 -2.00 8.84 -0.49
CA GLN A 48 -0.75 8.73 0.27
C GLN A 48 -0.08 7.36 0.08
N ARG A 49 1.20 7.27 0.44
CA ARG A 49 1.95 6.00 0.44
C ARG A 49 1.81 5.30 1.79
N VAL A 50 1.61 4.00 1.77
CA VAL A 50 1.56 3.15 2.98
C VAL A 50 2.76 2.22 3.03
N LEU A 51 3.14 1.82 4.24
CA LEU A 51 4.27 0.93 4.48
C LEU A 51 3.82 -0.53 4.44
N PHE A 52 4.37 -1.26 3.49
CA PHE A 52 4.24 -2.70 3.37
C PHE A 52 5.47 -3.41 3.93
N ALA A 53 5.27 -4.57 4.54
CA ALA A 53 6.35 -5.48 4.88
C ALA A 53 5.93 -6.94 4.66
N ARG A 54 6.89 -7.77 4.24
CA ARG A 54 6.70 -9.22 4.20
C ARG A 54 6.85 -9.78 5.61
N ALA A 55 5.84 -10.51 6.08
CA ALA A 55 6.01 -11.41 7.22
C ALA A 55 6.82 -12.64 6.74
N TYR A 56 7.74 -13.11 7.59
CA TYR A 56 8.56 -14.29 7.31
C TYR A 56 7.71 -15.55 7.11
#